data_AF-A0A4P9A1I4-F1
#
_entry.id   AF-A0A4P9A1I4-F1
#
_cell.length_a   1.000
_cell.length_b   1.000
_cell.length_c   1.000
_cell.angle_alpha   90.00
_cell.angle_beta   90.00
_cell.angle_gamma   90.00
#
_symmetry.space_group_name_H-M   'P 1'
#
loop_
_entity.id
_entity.type
_entity.pdbx_description
1 polymer ?
#
loop_
_entity_poly.entity_id
_entity_poly.type
_entity_poly.pdbx_seq_one_letter_code
_entity_poly.pdbx_strand_id
1 'polypeptide(L)'
;MRVNKIWRRQVIVIFIVVVAGAGVWASQIAQPETQTIKTSTQRELFGDSNAKAELGKLEVKGRAPKTGYTRKQFGNGWGKINDCSVREVILARDLTDEKIDEKCRVLSGILNDPYTGQIIHFQRGEKSSSKVQIDHVVALSDAWQKGAQQLSAEEREKLANDPLNLLAVDGPANQAKGDGDTATWLPSNKPFRCQYVVRQIAVKRRYRLWVTEAEKSAMSSILEKCAEVN
;
A
#
# COMPACT_ATOMS: atom_id res chain seq x y z
N MET A 1 -0.48 -38.81 76.22
CA MET A 1 -1.59 -38.48 77.16
C MET A 1 -2.80 -38.02 76.36
N ARG A 2 -3.95 -38.70 76.55
CA ARG A 2 -5.38 -38.33 76.28
C ARG A 2 -5.69 -37.60 74.95
N VAL A 3 -6.31 -38.17 73.91
CA VAL A 3 -7.58 -38.92 73.75
C VAL A 3 -8.86 -38.14 74.11
N ASN A 4 -9.63 -37.84 73.06
CA ASN A 4 -11.11 -37.74 72.90
C ASN A 4 -11.94 -36.56 73.45
N LYS A 5 -12.66 -35.90 72.54
CA LYS A 5 -14.13 -36.07 72.33
C LYS A 5 -14.55 -35.28 71.08
N ILE A 6 -14.86 -35.87 69.93
CA ILE A 6 -16.05 -36.67 69.56
C ILE A 6 -17.36 -35.92 69.76
N TRP A 7 -17.92 -35.46 68.65
CA TRP A 7 -19.35 -35.47 68.29
C TRP A 7 -19.37 -35.96 66.82
N ARG A 8 -19.61 -37.25 66.46
CA ARG A 8 -20.91 -37.95 66.29
C ARG A 8 -22.01 -36.99 65.79
N ARG A 9 -22.73 -37.18 64.67
CA ARG A 9 -23.06 -38.32 63.81
C ARG A 9 -23.82 -37.79 62.57
N GLN A 10 -23.59 -38.40 61.38
CA GLN A 10 -24.55 -38.62 60.26
C GLN A 10 -25.10 -37.34 59.56
N VAL A 11 -25.33 -37.22 58.25
CA VAL A 11 -25.86 -38.10 57.20
C VAL A 11 -25.39 -37.55 55.83
N ILE A 12 -25.05 -38.43 54.90
CA ILE A 12 -24.84 -38.14 53.48
C ILE A 12 -26.19 -37.77 52.83
N VAL A 13 -26.30 -36.61 52.19
CA VAL A 13 -27.30 -36.39 51.12
C VAL A 13 -26.62 -35.68 49.95
N ILE A 14 -26.36 -36.45 48.90
CA ILE A 14 -26.06 -35.96 47.56
C ILE A 14 -27.40 -35.57 46.92
N PHE A 15 -27.55 -34.32 46.48
CA PHE A 15 -28.44 -33.97 45.38
C PHE A 15 -27.80 -32.87 44.51
N ILE A 16 -27.54 -33.26 43.27
CA ILE A 16 -27.04 -32.50 42.12
C ILE A 16 -28.10 -31.46 41.70
N VAL A 17 -27.74 -30.18 41.49
CA VAL A 17 -28.22 -29.31 40.39
C VAL A 17 -27.31 -28.06 40.26
N VAL A 18 -26.55 -28.01 39.17
CA VAL A 18 -26.20 -26.86 38.31
C VAL A 18 -25.89 -25.50 38.96
N VAL A 19 -24.59 -25.16 39.04
CA VAL A 19 -24.10 -23.81 38.72
C VAL A 19 -22.87 -23.96 37.81
N ALA A 20 -23.13 -24.23 36.53
CA ALA A 20 -22.18 -23.96 35.46
C ALA A 20 -22.15 -22.44 35.26
N GLY A 21 -21.09 -21.76 35.69
CA GLY A 21 -21.06 -20.30 35.54
C GLY A 21 -19.84 -19.58 36.10
N ALA A 22 -18.72 -20.26 36.31
CA ALA A 22 -17.50 -19.61 36.78
C ALA A 22 -16.30 -20.11 35.96
N GLY A 23 -15.70 -19.21 35.17
CA GLY A 23 -14.29 -19.31 34.83
C GLY A 23 -13.90 -19.73 33.42
N VAL A 24 -14.64 -19.34 32.37
CA VAL A 24 -14.06 -19.18 31.02
C VAL A 24 -13.84 -17.68 30.79
N TRP A 25 -12.87 -17.09 31.51
CA TRP A 25 -12.47 -15.69 31.35
C TRP A 25 -10.95 -15.60 31.16
N ALA A 26 -10.50 -16.10 30.01
CA ALA A 26 -9.23 -15.86 29.35
C ALA A 26 -9.31 -16.75 28.10
N SER A 27 -9.53 -16.27 26.89
CA SER A 27 -8.65 -15.33 26.20
C SER A 27 -9.40 -14.77 24.98
N GLN A 28 -10.11 -13.66 25.14
CA GLN A 28 -10.34 -12.77 23.99
C GLN A 28 -9.11 -11.89 23.88
N ILE A 29 -8.06 -12.47 23.30
CA ILE A 29 -6.97 -11.69 22.73
C ILE A 29 -7.64 -10.82 21.67
N ALA A 30 -7.68 -9.51 21.91
CA ALA A 30 -8.05 -8.53 20.90
C ALA A 30 -7.26 -8.86 19.62
N GLN A 31 -7.96 -9.27 18.56
CA GLN A 31 -7.31 -9.32 17.25
C GLN A 31 -6.85 -7.90 16.92
N PRO A 32 -5.57 -7.73 16.58
CA PRO A 32 -4.90 -6.44 16.61
C PRO A 32 -5.41 -5.57 15.45
N GLU A 33 -5.42 -4.26 15.65
CA GLU A 33 -5.83 -3.20 14.72
C GLU A 33 -5.34 -3.37 13.27
N THR A 34 -4.29 -4.16 13.07
CA THR A 34 -3.69 -4.49 11.78
C THR A 34 -4.62 -5.22 10.81
N GLN A 35 -5.58 -6.04 11.27
CA GLN A 35 -6.54 -6.70 10.36
C GLN A 35 -7.59 -5.71 9.83
N THR A 36 -8.07 -4.82 10.70
CA THR A 36 -9.11 -3.83 10.36
C THR A 36 -8.62 -2.80 9.34
N ILE A 37 -7.37 -2.35 9.47
CA ILE A 37 -6.75 -1.38 8.53
C ILE A 37 -6.51 -2.00 7.14
N LYS A 38 -6.24 -3.31 7.06
CA LYS A 38 -5.99 -3.98 5.77
C LYS A 38 -7.28 -4.24 4.99
N THR A 39 -8.35 -4.63 5.68
CA THR A 39 -9.68 -4.78 5.06
C THR A 39 -10.22 -3.44 4.54
N SER A 40 -9.92 -2.32 5.21
CA SER A 40 -10.36 -1.00 4.74
C SER A 40 -9.66 -0.59 3.44
N THR A 41 -8.34 -0.78 3.32
CA THR A 41 -7.59 -0.44 2.09
C THR A 41 -8.02 -1.30 0.90
N GLN A 42 -8.26 -2.61 1.08
CA GLN A 42 -8.76 -3.45 -0.01
C GLN A 42 -10.16 -3.02 -0.45
N ARG A 43 -11.05 -2.73 0.50
CA ARG A 43 -12.40 -2.26 0.18
C ARG A 43 -12.41 -0.91 -0.51
N GLU A 44 -11.51 0.00 -0.13
CA GLU A 44 -11.36 1.29 -0.80
C GLU A 44 -10.88 1.14 -2.25
N LEU A 45 -9.92 0.25 -2.51
CA LEU A 45 -9.35 0.07 -3.85
C LEU A 45 -10.21 -0.80 -4.77
N PHE A 46 -10.88 -1.82 -4.23
CA PHE A 46 -11.51 -2.88 -5.02
C PHE A 46 -12.94 -3.23 -4.60
N GLY A 47 -13.53 -2.54 -3.62
CA GLY A 47 -14.87 -2.87 -3.10
C GLY A 47 -14.91 -4.26 -2.47
N ASP A 48 -15.83 -5.11 -2.92
CA ASP A 48 -15.96 -6.49 -2.45
C ASP A 48 -15.01 -7.48 -3.16
N SER A 49 -14.14 -6.99 -4.05
CA SER A 49 -13.12 -7.78 -4.76
C SER A 49 -11.78 -7.80 -4.01
N ASN A 50 -10.80 -8.52 -4.54
CA ASN A 50 -9.43 -8.54 -4.05
C ASN A 50 -8.39 -8.37 -5.18
N ALA A 51 -7.14 -8.11 -4.82
CA ALA A 51 -6.11 -7.81 -5.81
C ALA A 51 -5.82 -8.97 -6.77
N LYS A 52 -5.95 -10.22 -6.33
CA LYS A 52 -5.74 -11.41 -7.18
C LYS A 52 -6.86 -11.54 -8.22
N ALA A 53 -8.11 -11.32 -7.81
CA ALA A 53 -9.25 -11.28 -8.72
C ALA A 53 -9.13 -10.12 -9.73
N GLU A 54 -8.73 -8.93 -9.27
CA GLU A 54 -8.51 -7.79 -10.16
C GLU A 54 -7.33 -7.98 -11.12
N LEU A 55 -6.23 -8.61 -10.68
CA LEU A 55 -5.12 -9.02 -11.55
C LEU A 55 -5.61 -9.97 -12.65
N GLY A 56 -6.52 -10.90 -12.31
CA GLY A 56 -7.16 -11.80 -13.27
C GLY A 56 -7.87 -11.05 -14.40
N LYS A 57 -8.48 -9.90 -14.10
CA LYS A 57 -9.24 -9.05 -15.04
C LYS A 57 -8.37 -8.12 -15.89
N LEU A 58 -7.06 -8.00 -15.61
CA LEU A 58 -6.15 -7.24 -16.45
C LEU A 58 -5.86 -8.00 -17.74
N GLU A 59 -6.03 -7.30 -18.86
CA GLU A 59 -5.65 -7.80 -20.18
C GLU A 59 -4.15 -8.08 -20.22
N VAL A 60 -3.77 -9.14 -20.95
CA VAL A 60 -2.37 -9.53 -21.13
C VAL A 60 -1.97 -9.33 -22.57
N LYS A 61 -0.95 -8.49 -22.79
CA LYS A 61 -0.39 -8.15 -24.11
C LYS A 61 1.11 -7.89 -24.01
N GLY A 62 1.80 -7.95 -25.14
CA GLY A 62 3.17 -7.46 -25.25
C GLY A 62 3.28 -5.95 -24.98
N ARG A 63 4.51 -5.44 -24.82
CA ARG A 63 4.75 -3.99 -24.77
C ARG A 63 4.49 -3.39 -26.15
N ALA A 64 3.71 -2.33 -26.23
CA ALA A 64 3.63 -1.50 -27.43
C ALA A 64 4.93 -0.69 -27.60
N PRO A 65 5.24 -0.21 -28.81
CA PRO A 65 6.39 0.66 -29.04
C PRO A 65 6.37 1.92 -28.15
N LYS A 66 7.56 2.38 -27.75
CA LYS A 66 7.76 3.64 -27.02
C LYS A 66 7.73 4.87 -27.95
N THR A 67 7.54 4.67 -29.26
CA THR A 67 7.46 5.74 -30.25
C THR A 67 6.44 6.80 -29.84
N GLY A 68 6.79 8.07 -30.02
CA GLY A 68 5.94 9.22 -29.67
C GLY A 68 5.86 9.53 -28.17
N TYR A 69 6.45 8.71 -27.29
CA TYR A 69 6.46 8.99 -25.86
C TYR A 69 7.27 10.24 -25.54
N THR A 70 6.64 11.19 -24.86
CA THR A 70 7.31 12.23 -24.09
C THR A 70 6.53 12.45 -22.80
N ARG A 71 7.19 12.92 -21.74
CA ARG A 71 6.49 13.19 -20.47
C ARG A 71 5.38 14.25 -20.61
N LYS A 72 5.50 15.15 -21.59
CA LYS A 72 4.49 16.16 -21.93
C LYS A 72 3.17 15.56 -22.41
N GLN A 73 3.15 14.30 -22.86
CA GLN A 73 1.91 13.59 -23.19
C GLN A 73 1.01 13.37 -21.97
N PHE A 74 1.54 13.53 -20.76
CA PHE A 74 0.83 13.38 -19.49
C PHE A 74 0.61 14.72 -18.78
N GLY A 75 0.66 15.83 -19.53
CA GLY A 75 0.49 17.18 -19.00
C GLY A 75 1.81 17.92 -18.76
N ASN A 76 1.70 19.16 -18.28
CA ASN A 76 2.81 20.12 -18.17
C ASN A 76 3.52 20.10 -16.80
N GLY A 77 3.37 19.03 -16.03
CA GLY A 77 3.96 18.87 -14.71
C GLY A 77 2.93 18.43 -13.67
N TRP A 78 3.13 18.89 -12.43
CA TRP A 78 2.21 18.60 -11.34
C TRP A 78 0.95 19.47 -11.46
N GLY A 79 -0.20 18.81 -11.48
CA GLY A 79 -1.49 19.44 -11.30
C GLY A 79 -1.67 19.95 -9.88
N LYS A 80 -2.91 20.32 -9.55
CA LYS A 80 -3.28 20.83 -8.23
C LYS A 80 -4.40 20.01 -7.61
N ILE A 81 -4.35 19.86 -6.28
CA ILE A 81 -5.47 19.41 -5.46
C ILE A 81 -5.75 20.58 -4.52
N ASN A 82 -6.93 21.20 -4.69
CA ASN A 82 -7.19 22.55 -4.22
C ASN A 82 -6.12 23.53 -4.75
N ASP A 83 -5.54 24.39 -3.91
CA ASP A 83 -4.50 25.34 -4.32
C ASP A 83 -3.07 24.78 -4.25
N CYS A 84 -2.89 23.61 -3.65
CA CYS A 84 -1.59 22.98 -3.46
C CYS A 84 -1.21 22.13 -4.68
N SER A 85 0.06 22.14 -5.09
CA SER A 85 0.51 21.22 -6.15
C SER A 85 0.43 19.77 -5.67
N VAL A 86 0.09 18.84 -6.57
CA VAL A 86 0.00 17.40 -6.26
C VAL A 86 1.29 16.90 -5.59
N ARG A 87 2.47 17.34 -6.06
CA ARG A 87 3.75 16.97 -5.43
C ARG A 87 3.78 17.27 -3.93
N GLU A 88 3.37 18.48 -3.55
CA GLU A 88 3.40 18.92 -2.17
C GLU A 88 2.35 18.19 -1.33
N VAL A 89 1.19 17.89 -1.91
CA VAL A 89 0.15 17.05 -1.26
C VAL A 89 0.67 15.64 -1.00
N ILE A 90 1.38 15.03 -1.95
CA ILE A 90 1.96 13.70 -1.75
C ILE A 90 3.10 13.72 -0.71
N LEU A 91 3.95 14.75 -0.73
CA LEU A 91 4.98 14.92 0.31
C LEU A 91 4.33 15.05 1.70
N ALA A 92 3.32 15.89 1.85
CA ALA A 92 2.63 16.07 3.13
C ALA A 92 1.92 14.79 3.59
N ARG A 93 1.36 14.00 2.65
CA ARG A 93 0.69 12.72 2.96
C ARG A 93 1.67 11.65 3.45
N ASP A 94 2.85 11.56 2.84
CA ASP A 94 3.76 10.43 3.01
C ASP A 94 4.88 10.69 4.03
N LEU A 95 5.11 11.94 4.39
CA LEU A 95 6.04 12.31 5.45
C LEU A 95 5.33 12.33 6.80
N THR A 96 6.09 12.08 7.87
CA THR A 96 5.68 12.37 9.24
C THR A 96 6.46 13.59 9.77
N ASP A 97 5.96 14.21 10.83
CA ASP A 97 6.57 15.41 11.44
C ASP A 97 6.86 16.52 10.43
N GLU A 98 5.96 16.68 9.46
CA GLU A 98 6.11 17.61 8.37
C GLU A 98 5.88 19.06 8.81
N LYS A 99 6.67 19.96 8.25
CA LYS A 99 6.45 21.41 8.38
C LYS A 99 6.02 21.95 7.05
N ILE A 100 4.86 22.59 6.99
CA ILE A 100 4.27 23.12 5.77
C ILE A 100 4.14 24.64 5.92
N ASP A 101 4.49 25.40 4.88
CA ASP A 101 4.26 26.84 4.85
C ASP A 101 2.86 27.21 4.34
N GLU A 102 2.51 28.49 4.42
CA GLU A 102 1.20 29.02 3.98
C GLU A 102 0.91 28.81 2.48
N LYS A 103 1.92 28.43 1.69
CA LYS A 103 1.81 28.14 0.24
C LYS A 103 1.80 26.64 -0.04
N CYS A 104 1.46 25.84 0.97
CA CYS A 104 1.49 24.37 0.97
C CYS A 104 2.86 23.74 0.73
N ARG A 105 3.97 24.48 0.79
CA ARG A 105 5.28 23.88 0.53
C ARG A 105 5.74 23.12 1.76
N VAL A 106 6.03 21.83 1.60
CA VAL A 106 6.65 21.03 2.66
C VAL A 106 8.10 21.47 2.84
N LEU A 107 8.42 22.09 3.96
CA LEU A 107 9.76 22.59 4.31
C LEU A 107 10.64 21.49 4.88
N SER A 108 10.08 20.57 5.65
CA SER A 108 10.79 19.44 6.25
C SER A 108 9.83 18.31 6.59
N GLY A 109 10.36 17.13 6.91
CA GLY A 109 9.63 15.98 7.42
C GLY A 109 10.52 14.74 7.49
N ILE A 110 9.94 13.61 7.87
CA ILE A 110 10.63 12.32 7.96
C ILE A 110 9.92 11.35 7.04
N LEU A 111 10.65 10.80 6.07
CA LEU A 111 10.16 9.73 5.22
C LEU A 111 10.57 8.39 5.81
N ASN A 112 9.60 7.57 6.18
CA ASN A 112 9.81 6.13 6.37
C ASN A 112 9.70 5.49 4.98
N ASP A 113 10.82 5.41 4.26
CA ASP A 113 10.80 5.15 2.81
C ASP A 113 10.23 3.76 2.50
N PRO A 114 9.13 3.69 1.72
CA PRO A 114 8.50 2.41 1.44
C PRO A 114 9.38 1.53 0.52
N TYR A 115 10.27 2.11 -0.28
CA TYR A 115 11.05 1.35 -1.28
C TYR A 115 12.25 0.63 -0.68
N THR A 116 12.95 1.27 0.25
CA THR A 116 14.21 0.79 0.84
C THR A 116 14.07 0.43 2.32
N GLY A 117 13.02 0.90 3.00
CA GLY A 117 12.84 0.75 4.44
C GLY A 117 13.74 1.67 5.27
N GLN A 118 14.45 2.60 4.64
CA GLN A 118 15.29 3.58 5.32
C GLN A 118 14.47 4.76 5.84
N ILE A 119 14.97 5.38 6.91
CA ILE A 119 14.45 6.67 7.38
C ILE A 119 15.24 7.79 6.70
N ILE A 120 14.54 8.69 6.01
CA ILE A 120 15.13 9.83 5.32
C ILE A 120 14.59 11.13 5.92
N HIS A 121 15.47 11.92 6.51
CA HIS A 121 15.14 13.27 6.96
C HIS A 121 15.10 14.21 5.75
N PHE A 122 13.90 14.65 5.39
CA PHE A 122 13.67 15.61 4.34
C PHE A 122 13.76 17.03 4.89
N GLN A 123 14.56 17.86 4.23
CA GLN A 123 14.67 19.29 4.42
C GLN A 123 14.77 19.96 3.04
N ARG A 124 13.77 20.76 2.69
CA ARG A 124 13.74 21.46 1.41
C ARG A 124 15.03 22.25 1.21
N GLY A 125 15.72 21.95 0.13
CA GLY A 125 17.02 22.53 -0.23
C GLY A 125 17.88 21.53 -0.99
N GLU A 126 18.99 22.01 -1.56
CA GLU A 126 19.84 21.24 -2.46
C GLU A 126 20.33 19.90 -1.88
N LYS A 127 20.57 19.85 -0.56
CA LYS A 127 21.17 18.69 0.11
C LYS A 127 20.23 17.49 0.23
N SER A 128 18.92 17.68 0.27
CA SER A 128 17.98 16.58 0.55
C SER A 128 16.72 16.56 -0.31
N SER A 129 16.40 17.65 -1.03
CA SER A 129 15.26 17.65 -1.96
C SER A 129 15.38 16.57 -3.04
N SER A 130 16.59 16.20 -3.45
CA SER A 130 16.84 15.13 -4.42
C SER A 130 16.77 13.72 -3.82
N LYS A 131 16.93 13.60 -2.49
CA LYS A 131 16.85 12.33 -1.75
C LYS A 131 15.43 11.81 -1.66
N VAL A 132 14.43 12.69 -1.64
CA VAL A 132 13.01 12.32 -1.69
C VAL A 132 12.39 12.75 -3.01
N GLN A 133 11.94 11.78 -3.79
CA GLN A 133 11.26 11.99 -5.06
C GLN A 133 9.80 11.53 -4.96
N ILE A 134 8.95 12.05 -5.84
CA ILE A 134 7.60 11.52 -6.00
C ILE A 134 7.66 10.57 -7.21
N ASP A 135 7.54 9.27 -6.94
CA ASP A 135 7.51 8.24 -7.99
C ASP A 135 6.09 8.06 -8.52
N HIS A 136 6.03 7.73 -9.81
CA HIS A 136 4.88 7.14 -10.46
C HIS A 136 4.97 5.62 -10.30
N VAL A 137 4.18 5.04 -9.38
CA VAL A 137 4.21 3.62 -9.00
C VAL A 137 4.11 2.71 -10.23
N VAL A 138 3.18 3.04 -11.15
CA VAL A 138 3.25 2.65 -12.57
C VAL A 138 3.93 3.78 -13.33
N ALA A 139 5.17 3.54 -13.79
CA ALA A 139 5.95 4.56 -14.48
C ALA A 139 5.24 5.04 -15.76
N LEU A 140 5.28 6.35 -16.06
CA LEU A 140 4.56 6.91 -17.20
C LEU A 140 5.03 6.34 -18.55
N SER A 141 6.32 6.01 -18.68
CA SER A 141 6.89 5.34 -19.85
C SER A 141 6.39 3.89 -19.98
N ASP A 142 6.19 3.20 -18.86
CA ASP A 142 5.60 1.86 -18.85
C ASP A 142 4.12 1.91 -19.23
N ALA A 143 3.37 2.82 -18.62
CA ALA A 143 1.97 3.06 -18.93
C ALA A 143 1.76 3.38 -20.42
N TRP A 144 2.62 4.20 -21.03
CA TRP A 144 2.57 4.49 -22.47
C TRP A 144 2.64 3.23 -23.32
N GLN A 145 3.56 2.33 -23.00
CA GLN A 145 3.75 1.06 -23.70
C GLN A 145 2.66 0.03 -23.35
N LYS A 146 1.80 0.33 -22.36
CA LYS A 146 0.78 -0.58 -21.83
C LYS A 146 -0.64 0.00 -21.81
N GLY A 147 -0.93 0.95 -22.71
CA GLY A 147 -2.30 1.41 -22.99
C GLY A 147 -2.54 2.89 -22.83
N ALA A 148 -1.64 3.64 -22.21
CA ALA A 148 -1.82 5.09 -22.06
C ALA A 148 -1.77 5.85 -23.41
N GLN A 149 -1.25 5.24 -24.48
CA GLN A 149 -1.38 5.73 -25.85
C GLN A 149 -2.83 5.91 -26.30
N GLN A 150 -3.74 5.06 -25.79
CA GLN A 150 -5.16 5.03 -26.15
C GLN A 150 -6.02 5.90 -25.22
N LEU A 151 -5.44 6.41 -24.14
CA LEU A 151 -6.10 7.34 -23.23
C LEU A 151 -6.17 8.73 -23.86
N SER A 152 -7.21 9.49 -23.50
CA SER A 152 -7.27 10.91 -23.83
C SER A 152 -6.11 11.67 -23.14
N ALA A 153 -5.81 12.88 -23.62
CA ALA A 153 -4.79 13.71 -22.98
C ALA A 153 -5.14 14.00 -21.50
N GLU A 154 -6.43 14.25 -21.22
CA GLU A 154 -6.96 14.49 -19.88
C GLU A 154 -6.85 13.24 -19.00
N GLU A 155 -7.12 12.05 -19.53
CA GLU A 155 -6.94 10.79 -18.80
C GLU A 155 -5.46 10.52 -18.48
N ARG A 156 -4.54 10.83 -19.41
CA ARG A 156 -3.09 10.75 -19.15
C ARG A 156 -2.65 11.73 -18.08
N GLU A 157 -3.13 12.96 -18.11
CA GLU A 157 -2.85 13.96 -17.06
C GLU A 157 -3.39 13.51 -15.70
N LYS A 158 -4.60 12.94 -15.66
CA LYS A 158 -5.15 12.32 -14.44
C LYS A 158 -4.26 11.19 -13.95
N LEU A 159 -3.82 10.27 -14.81
CA LEU A 159 -2.91 9.17 -14.42
C LEU A 159 -1.58 9.67 -13.83
N ALA A 160 -1.04 10.77 -14.35
CA ALA A 160 0.19 11.36 -13.83
C ALA A 160 0.02 12.13 -12.53
N ASN A 161 -1.21 12.51 -12.17
CA ASN A 161 -1.52 13.29 -10.98
C ASN A 161 -2.40 12.56 -9.96
N ASP A 162 -2.81 11.32 -10.22
CA ASP A 162 -3.61 10.49 -9.30
C ASP A 162 -2.75 10.12 -8.07
N PRO A 163 -3.16 10.52 -6.85
CA PRO A 163 -2.48 10.10 -5.63
C PRO A 163 -2.30 8.60 -5.51
N LEU A 164 -3.18 7.77 -6.10
CA LEU A 164 -3.04 6.32 -6.17
C LEU A 164 -1.81 5.89 -6.97
N ASN A 165 -1.40 6.65 -7.98
CA ASN A 165 -0.20 6.36 -8.76
C ASN A 165 1.05 7.05 -8.20
N LEU A 166 0.96 7.79 -7.09
CA LEU A 166 2.06 8.60 -6.55
C LEU A 166 2.48 8.19 -5.13
N LEU A 167 3.80 8.14 -4.89
CA LEU A 167 4.41 7.92 -3.57
C LEU A 167 5.67 8.77 -3.41
N ALA A 168 5.88 9.34 -2.23
CA ALA A 168 7.19 9.86 -1.83
C ALA A 168 8.13 8.70 -1.52
N VAL A 169 9.30 8.68 -2.15
CA VAL A 169 10.26 7.57 -2.07
C VAL A 169 11.71 8.06 -2.12
N ASP A 170 12.64 7.18 -1.75
CA ASP A 170 14.08 7.36 -1.96
C ASP A 170 14.42 7.62 -3.43
N GLY A 171 15.18 8.69 -3.67
CA GLY A 171 15.55 9.17 -5.00
C GLY A 171 16.41 8.17 -5.80
N PRO A 172 17.51 7.65 -5.26
CA PRO A 172 18.27 6.57 -5.88
C PRO A 172 17.46 5.33 -6.20
N ALA A 173 16.60 4.85 -5.29
CA ALA A 173 15.72 3.70 -5.54
C ALA A 173 14.76 3.96 -6.71
N ASN A 174 14.18 5.16 -6.78
CA ASN A 174 13.33 5.57 -7.89
C ASN A 174 14.08 5.64 -9.23
N GLN A 175 15.31 6.15 -9.21
CA GLN A 175 16.16 6.18 -10.40
C GLN A 175 16.52 4.77 -10.88
N ALA A 176 16.82 3.86 -9.93
CA ALA A 176 17.09 2.45 -10.23
C ALA A 176 15.86 1.72 -10.79
N LYS A 177 14.64 2.09 -10.35
CA LYS A 177 13.38 1.59 -10.91
C LYS A 177 13.21 1.99 -12.38
N GLY A 178 13.48 3.24 -12.72
CA GLY A 178 13.31 3.76 -14.08
C GLY A 178 11.88 3.54 -14.62
N ASP A 179 11.77 2.93 -15.80
CA ASP A 179 10.49 2.48 -16.38
C ASP A 179 10.21 0.98 -16.21
N GLY A 180 10.85 0.36 -15.22
CA GLY A 180 10.64 -1.03 -14.84
C GLY A 180 9.22 -1.29 -14.33
N ASP A 181 8.73 -2.48 -14.63
CA ASP A 181 7.49 -3.03 -14.10
C ASP A 181 7.77 -4.07 -13.02
N THR A 182 6.73 -4.70 -12.48
CA THR A 182 6.89 -5.69 -11.40
C THR A 182 7.80 -6.87 -11.78
N ALA A 183 7.93 -7.21 -13.06
CA ALA A 183 8.82 -8.30 -13.49
C ALA A 183 10.30 -7.89 -13.50
N THR A 184 10.60 -6.61 -13.71
CA THR A 184 11.99 -6.13 -13.83
C THR A 184 12.50 -5.40 -12.60
N TRP A 185 11.60 -4.88 -11.76
CA TRP A 185 11.97 -4.17 -10.55
C TRP A 185 10.93 -4.33 -9.43
N LEU A 186 11.43 -4.51 -8.21
CA LEU A 186 10.64 -4.55 -6.98
C LEU A 186 11.36 -3.76 -5.88
N PRO A 187 10.62 -3.11 -4.97
CA PRO A 187 11.19 -2.53 -3.76
C PRO A 187 12.13 -3.50 -3.03
N SER A 188 13.29 -3.02 -2.56
CA SER A 188 14.20 -3.83 -1.75
C SER A 188 13.60 -4.11 -0.35
N ASN A 189 12.76 -3.19 0.14
CA ASN A 189 11.91 -3.38 1.30
C ASN A 189 10.82 -4.45 1.03
N LYS A 190 11.14 -5.71 1.31
CA LYS A 190 10.25 -6.85 1.05
C LYS A 190 8.85 -6.71 1.68
N PRO A 191 8.70 -6.27 2.95
CA PRO A 191 7.39 -6.01 3.55
C PRO A 191 6.45 -5.12 2.72
N PHE A 192 6.99 -4.16 1.95
CA PHE A 192 6.19 -3.23 1.16
C PHE A 192 5.70 -3.80 -0.19
N ARG A 193 6.26 -4.93 -0.67
CA ARG A 193 5.99 -5.45 -2.03
C ARG A 193 4.52 -5.79 -2.27
N CYS A 194 3.81 -6.26 -1.25
CA CYS A 194 2.37 -6.51 -1.35
C CYS A 194 1.59 -5.24 -1.69
N GLN A 195 1.83 -4.17 -0.91
CA GLN A 195 1.18 -2.87 -1.14
C GLN A 195 1.57 -2.29 -2.51
N TYR A 196 2.84 -2.42 -2.90
CA TYR A 196 3.33 -2.00 -4.20
C TYR A 196 2.58 -2.67 -5.38
N VAL A 197 2.43 -4.00 -5.35
CA VAL A 197 1.74 -4.76 -6.40
C VAL A 197 0.23 -4.48 -6.40
N VAL A 198 -0.40 -4.46 -5.23
CA VAL A 198 -1.83 -4.10 -5.06
C VAL A 198 -2.12 -2.73 -5.68
N ARG A 199 -1.26 -1.75 -5.40
CA ARG A 199 -1.39 -0.39 -5.92
C ARG A 199 -1.24 -0.34 -7.44
N GLN A 200 -0.25 -1.03 -8.01
CA GLN A 200 -0.11 -1.12 -9.47
C GLN A 200 -1.35 -1.75 -10.14
N ILE A 201 -1.90 -2.81 -9.56
CA ILE A 201 -3.13 -3.44 -10.08
C ILE A 201 -4.28 -2.43 -10.07
N ALA A 202 -4.47 -1.71 -8.96
CA ALA A 202 -5.52 -0.69 -8.84
C ALA A 202 -5.36 0.44 -9.89
N VAL A 203 -4.14 0.95 -10.09
CA VAL A 203 -3.85 1.94 -11.13
C VAL A 203 -4.16 1.38 -12.52
N LYS A 204 -3.67 0.19 -12.84
CA LYS A 204 -3.87 -0.41 -14.17
C LYS A 204 -5.35 -0.70 -14.44
N ARG A 205 -6.11 -1.14 -13.45
CA ARG A 205 -7.57 -1.30 -13.56
C ARG A 205 -8.28 0.03 -13.81
N ARG A 206 -7.96 1.07 -13.02
CA ARG A 206 -8.58 2.40 -13.16
C ARG A 206 -8.34 3.02 -14.53
N TYR A 207 -7.13 2.86 -15.06
CA TYR A 207 -6.71 3.49 -16.33
C TYR A 207 -6.70 2.53 -17.51
N ARG A 208 -7.35 1.36 -17.39
CA ARG A 208 -7.48 0.37 -18.47
C ARG A 208 -6.13 0.01 -19.12
N LEU A 209 -5.07 -0.06 -18.31
CA LEU A 209 -3.74 -0.45 -18.74
C LEU A 209 -3.60 -1.97 -18.69
N TRP A 210 -2.88 -2.55 -19.64
CA TRP A 210 -2.59 -3.98 -19.66
C TRP A 210 -1.29 -4.32 -18.92
N VAL A 211 -1.06 -5.61 -18.75
CA VAL A 211 0.19 -6.18 -18.23
C VAL A 211 0.82 -7.09 -19.27
N THR A 212 2.13 -7.30 -19.18
CA THR A 212 2.79 -8.40 -19.90
C THR A 212 2.59 -9.71 -19.15
N GLU A 213 2.79 -10.84 -19.84
CA GLU A 213 2.72 -12.15 -19.20
C GLU A 213 3.72 -12.27 -18.03
N ALA A 214 4.95 -11.78 -18.23
CA ALA A 214 5.97 -11.75 -17.21
C ALA A 214 5.57 -10.87 -16.01
N GLU A 215 4.99 -9.69 -16.25
CA GLU A 215 4.50 -8.81 -15.20
C GLU A 215 3.35 -9.46 -14.42
N LYS A 216 2.37 -10.06 -15.10
CA LYS A 216 1.24 -10.74 -14.45
C LYS A 216 1.72 -11.90 -13.57
N SER A 217 2.66 -12.70 -14.09
CA SER A 217 3.27 -13.81 -13.35
C SER A 217 4.03 -13.32 -12.11
N ALA A 218 4.81 -12.25 -12.24
CA ALA A 218 5.53 -11.64 -11.12
C ALA A 218 4.58 -11.07 -10.07
N MET A 219 3.53 -10.35 -10.49
CA MET A 219 2.48 -9.86 -9.59
C MET A 219 1.79 -11.00 -8.84
N SER A 220 1.38 -12.07 -9.53
CA SER A 220 0.76 -13.25 -8.91
C SER A 220 1.67 -13.87 -7.86
N SER A 221 2.95 -14.08 -8.20
CA SER A 221 3.95 -14.67 -7.30
C SER A 221 4.19 -13.85 -6.03
N ILE A 222 4.02 -12.53 -6.10
CA ILE A 222 4.08 -11.66 -4.92
C ILE A 222 2.79 -11.80 -4.11
N LEU A 223 1.62 -11.73 -4.76
CA LEU A 223 0.32 -11.84 -4.08
C LEU A 223 0.14 -13.18 -3.35
N GLU A 224 0.69 -14.28 -3.86
CA GLU A 224 0.69 -15.59 -3.18
C GLU A 224 1.42 -15.60 -1.83
N LYS A 225 2.41 -14.70 -1.68
CA LYS A 225 3.21 -14.55 -0.45
C LYS A 225 2.64 -13.49 0.47
N CYS A 226 1.65 -12.74 0.01
CA CYS A 226 0.92 -11.80 0.82
C CYS A 226 -0.07 -12.59 1.66
N ALA A 227 -0.03 -12.42 2.97
CA ALA A 227 -0.90 -13.13 3.91
C ALA A 227 -2.42 -12.91 3.67
N GLU A 228 -2.81 -12.06 2.70
CA GLU A 228 -4.15 -11.48 2.57
C GLU A 228 -4.59 -11.22 1.10
N VAL A 229 -4.44 -12.19 0.19
CA VAL A 229 -5.01 -12.10 -1.19
C VAL A 229 -5.61 -13.43 -1.69
N ASN A 230 -5.85 -14.38 -0.78
CA ASN A 230 -6.70 -15.54 -1.02
C ASN A 230 -8.00 -15.39 -0.23
#